data_AF-A0A4Y2PW77-F1
#
_entry.id   AF-A0A4Y2PW77-F1
#
_cell.length_a   1.000
_cell.length_b   1.000
_cell.length_c   1.000
_cell.angle_alpha   90.00
_cell.angle_beta   90.00
_cell.angle_gamma   90.00
#
_symmetry.space_group_name_H-M   'P 1'
#
loop_
_entity.id
_entity.type
_entity.pdbx_description
1 polymer ?
#
loop_
_entity_poly.entity_id
_entity_poly.type
_entity_poly.pdbx_seq_one_letter_code
_entity_poly.pdbx_strand_id
1 'polypeptide(L)' 'MPNCPKCEKPVYFAERLTSLGKDWHRACLRCEKCNKTLTPGSHAE' A
#
# COMPACT_ATOMS: atom_id res chain seq x y z
N MET A 1 15.10 1.27 -3.38
CA MET A 1 13.74 1.28 -3.96
C MET A 1 12.86 0.48 -3.01
N PRO A 2 11.75 1.02 -2.52
CA PRO A 2 10.92 0.27 -1.59
C PRO A 2 10.20 -0.86 -2.35
N ASN A 3 10.27 -2.07 -1.81
CA ASN A 3 9.55 -3.24 -2.31
C ASN A 3 8.24 -3.39 -1.57
N CYS A 4 7.18 -3.75 -2.29
CA CYS A 4 5.88 -3.97 -1.72
C CYS A 4 5.92 -5.22 -0.83
N PRO A 5 5.58 -5.13 0.46
CA PRO A 5 5.61 -6.29 1.36
C PRO A 5 4.53 -7.34 1.04
N LYS A 6 3.57 -7.06 0.14
CA LYS A 6 2.54 -8.01 -0.31
C LYS A 6 3.01 -8.93 -1.42
N CYS A 7 3.70 -8.36 -2.41
CA CYS A 7 4.03 -9.03 -3.67
C CYS A 7 5.52 -8.99 -3.99
N GLU A 8 6.32 -8.37 -3.12
CA GLU A 8 7.79 -8.31 -3.13
C GLU A 8 8.36 -7.56 -4.35
N LYS A 9 7.49 -7.01 -5.19
CA LYS A 9 7.84 -6.24 -6.39
C LYS A 9 8.21 -4.80 -6.04
N PRO A 10 9.09 -4.16 -6.84
CA PRO A 10 9.42 -2.76 -6.67
C PRO A 10 8.18 -1.88 -6.80
N VAL A 11 8.03 -0.92 -5.89
CA VAL A 11 6.97 0.07 -5.92
C VAL A 11 7.49 1.31 -6.62
N TYR A 12 7.00 1.55 -7.83
CA TYR A 12 7.32 2.75 -8.59
C TYR A 12 6.56 3.96 -8.05
N PHE A 13 7.09 5.17 -8.26
CA PHE A 13 6.43 6.42 -7.87
C PHE A 13 4.97 6.53 -8.32
N ALA A 14 4.64 6.01 -9.52
CA ALA A 14 3.28 5.99 -10.02
C ALA A 14 2.31 5.17 -9.14
N GLU A 15 2.77 4.08 -8.53
CA GLU A 15 1.95 3.17 -7.73
C GLU A 15 2.27 3.27 -6.22
N ARG A 16 3.12 4.22 -5.81
CA ARG A 16 3.64 4.32 -4.45
C ARG A 16 2.59 4.78 -3.46
N LEU A 17 2.16 3.86 -2.61
CA LEU A 17 1.30 4.15 -1.48
C LEU A 17 2.03 3.93 -0.17
N THR A 18 2.21 5.00 0.60
CA THR A 18 2.82 4.90 1.92
C THR A 18 1.75 4.63 2.97
N SER A 19 1.83 3.48 3.64
CA SER A 19 0.90 3.07 4.69
C SER A 19 1.64 2.29 5.77
N LEU A 20 1.33 2.58 7.05
CA LEU A 20 2.04 2.01 8.21
C LEU A 20 3.57 2.17 8.11
N GLY A 21 4.05 3.25 7.50
CA GLY A 21 5.48 3.51 7.29
C GLY A 21 6.17 2.62 6.23
N LYS A 22 5.41 1.90 5.41
CA LYS A 22 5.91 1.07 4.30
C LYS A 22 5.27 1.48 2.98
N ASP A 23 5.93 1.22 1.86
CA ASP A 23 5.36 1.46 0.54
C ASP A 23 4.70 0.20 -0.03
N TRP A 24 3.50 0.39 -0.57
CA TRP A 24 2.65 -0.64 -1.11
C TRP A 24 2.15 -0.22 -2.49
N HIS A 25 1.72 -1.19 -3.30
CA HIS A 25 0.94 -0.90 -4.50
C HIS A 25 -0.52 -0.66 -4.15
N ARG A 26 -1.22 0.09 -5.02
CA ARG A 26 -2.66 0.37 -4.93
C ARG A 26 -3.51 -0.89 -4.80
N ALA A 27 -3.19 -1.91 -5.59
CA ALA A 27 -3.87 -3.20 -5.55
C ALA A 27 -3.43 -4.09 -4.36
N CYS A 28 -2.25 -3.84 -3.79
CA CYS A 28 -1.68 -4.66 -2.72
C CYS A 28 -2.10 -4.18 -1.33
N LEU A 29 -2.43 -2.90 -1.19
CA LEU A 29 -2.86 -2.29 0.05
C LEU A 29 -4.34 -2.64 0.36
N ARG A 30 -4.57 -3.91 0.72
CA ARG A 30 -5.88 -4.41 1.15
C ARG A 30 -5.83 -4.97 2.56
N CYS A 31 -6.89 -4.72 3.32
CA CYS A 31 -7.11 -5.29 4.64
C CYS A 31 -7.34 -6.80 4.52
N GLU A 32 -6.58 -7.65 5.21
CA GLU A 32 -6.82 -9.10 5.18
C GLU A 32 -8.00 -9.53 6.04
N LYS A 33 -8.34 -8.75 7.07
CA LYS A 33 -9.51 -9.02 7.93
C LYS A 33 -10.83 -8.64 7.29
N CYS A 34 -10.83 -7.53 6.56
CA CYS A 34 -12.04 -6.86 6.08
C CYS A 34 -12.12 -6.83 4.55
N ASN A 35 -11.13 -7.40 3.87
CA ASN A 35 -10.97 -7.51 2.42
C ASN A 35 -11.13 -6.20 1.63
N LYS A 36 -11.16 -5.06 2.33
CA LYS A 36 -11.39 -3.73 1.77
C LYS A 36 -10.08 -3.12 1.32
N THR A 37 -10.10 -2.48 0.16
CA THR A 37 -9.00 -1.65 -0.33
C THR A 37 -8.81 -0.49 0.64
N LEU A 38 -7.63 -0.41 1.25
CA LEU A 38 -7.29 0.69 2.14
C LEU A 38 -6.85 1.85 1.27
N THR A 39 -7.55 2.97 1.35
CA THR A 39 -7.20 4.15 0.57
C THR A 39 -5.98 4.83 1.19
N PRO A 40 -4.92 5.08 0.42
CA PRO A 40 -3.78 5.88 0.87
C PRO A 40 -4.26 7.33 1.04
N GLY A 41 -4.28 7.81 2.29
CA GLY A 41 -4.68 9.20 2.60
C GLY A 41 -6.08 9.39 3.17
N SER A 42 -6.84 8.33 3.49
CA SER A 42 -8.12 8.44 4.21
C SER A 42 -8.00 8.30 5.73
N HIS A 43 -6.78 8.18 6.26
CA HIS A 43 -6.47 8.57 7.64
C HIS A 43 -5.93 10.01 7.61
N ALA A 44 -6.81 10.96 7.29
CA ALA A 44 -6.64 12.30 7.83
C ALA A 44 -6.97 12.20 9.33
N GLU A 45 -6.11 12.78 10.15
CA GLU A 45 -6.34 13.09 11.57
C GLU A 45 -7.78 13.57 11.84
#